data_AF-A0A8J6WTK4-F1
#
_entry.id   AF-A0A8J6WTK4-F1
#
_cell.length_a   1.000
_cell.length_b   1.000
_cell.length_c   1.000
_cell.angle_alpha   90.00
_cell.angle_beta   90.00
_cell.angle_gamma   90.00
#
_symmetry.space_group_name_H-M   'P 1'
#
loop_
_entity.id
_entity.type
_entity.pdbx_description
1 polymer ?
#
loop_
_entity_poly.entity_id
_entity_poly.type
_entity_poly.pdbx_seq_one_letter_code
_entity_poly.pdbx_strand_id
1 'polypeptide(L)'
;MMDPLTVTFAIAAPIAKGLASGIYERYGGVIRDTATKQVVTWLREYAPGSVKENLPTPSDPSSFINLVVSGVNTTATGANVAITSKGFSDVNQHLGGIEQQISGLQHVIQHAQGILQVTSAASILNLGISVMGFAVISKQLRELEDRLQQAQELLIKVDRKIDLGFYANFRAALDMAMNAFTMSKPENRERSAMAAINRFLEAEHIYADYTDQELKLDSQIADEYLLTLSLAYITEARCYLELEEPETALRRFQEGSKVIRSRIKQYVDLLLTSNPAVYLQPQFKETIDLRRLTKIYQWIDPNLDESAVFELQRENLFSLGRTFNPASSAWVKSLPPAILSRVEVQGGWFGPSEEELKKEADKRLPQILEVIESMVETNRRFESYQSEIEAIAQLGMSFQEWLQLKPSEAQPQGAELMYITPSEPLEFVSLH
;
A
#
# COMPACT_ATOMS: atom_id res chain seq x y z
N MET A 1 14.32 -25.11 25.80
CA MET A 1 13.04 -24.96 25.08
C MET A 1 13.39 -24.15 23.84
N MET A 2 13.09 -24.65 22.64
CA MET A 2 13.26 -23.82 21.44
C MET A 2 12.17 -22.76 21.45
N ASP A 3 12.52 -21.51 21.21
CA ASP A 3 11.53 -20.45 21.07
C ASP A 3 10.65 -20.75 19.84
N PRO A 4 9.33 -20.59 19.93
CA PRO A 4 8.42 -20.91 18.83
C PRO A 4 8.61 -19.99 17.61
N LEU A 5 9.30 -18.86 17.82
CA LEU A 5 9.60 -17.85 16.82
C LEU A 5 11.08 -17.51 16.84
N THR A 6 11.64 -17.29 15.66
CA THR A 6 12.95 -16.68 15.45
C THR A 6 12.76 -15.27 14.90
N VAL A 7 13.35 -14.27 15.56
CA VAL A 7 13.24 -12.85 15.16
C VAL A 7 14.63 -12.32 14.78
N THR A 8 14.80 -11.84 13.54
CA THR A 8 16.10 -11.41 12.99
C THR A 8 15.96 -10.13 12.16
N PHE A 9 17.06 -9.41 11.94
CA PHE A 9 17.15 -8.31 10.97
C PHE A 9 17.53 -8.78 9.56
N ALA A 10 18.08 -9.99 9.45
CA ALA A 10 18.42 -10.62 8.18
C ALA A 10 17.38 -11.68 7.80
N ILE A 11 16.99 -11.69 6.53
CA ILE A 11 16.19 -12.78 5.96
C ILE A 11 17.01 -14.07 5.95
N ALA A 12 16.40 -15.18 6.39
CA ALA A 12 17.07 -16.47 6.40
C ALA A 12 17.44 -16.89 4.96
N ALA A 13 18.66 -17.41 4.76
CA ALA A 13 19.17 -17.78 3.44
C ALA A 13 18.25 -18.73 2.63
N PRO A 14 17.58 -19.72 3.24
CA PRO A 14 16.60 -20.55 2.53
C PRO A 14 15.40 -19.74 1.99
N ILE A 15 14.94 -18.74 2.74
CA ILE A 15 13.84 -17.85 2.33
C ILE A 15 14.27 -16.96 1.16
N ALA A 16 15.46 -16.36 1.26
CA ALA A 16 16.02 -15.56 0.16
C ALA A 16 16.18 -16.38 -1.13
N LYS A 17 16.66 -17.64 -1.02
CA LYS A 17 16.77 -18.55 -2.16
C LYS A 17 15.40 -18.90 -2.74
N GLY A 18 14.40 -19.16 -1.89
CA GLY A 18 13.04 -19.47 -2.31
C GLY A 18 12.35 -18.30 -3.03
N LEU A 19 12.58 -17.07 -2.59
CA LEU A 19 12.14 -15.85 -3.29
C LEU A 19 12.80 -15.72 -4.67
N ALA A 20 14.13 -15.94 -4.74
CA ALA A 20 14.87 -15.85 -6.00
C ALA A 20 14.46 -16.92 -7.03
N SER A 21 14.03 -18.10 -6.57
CA SER A 21 13.54 -19.18 -7.43
C SER A 21 12.03 -19.15 -7.69
N GLY A 22 11.28 -18.22 -7.07
CA GLY A 22 9.82 -18.12 -7.19
C GLY A 22 9.02 -19.16 -6.39
N ILE A 23 9.68 -19.94 -5.54
CA ILE A 23 9.01 -20.87 -4.60
C ILE A 23 8.24 -20.07 -3.55
N TYR A 24 8.82 -18.94 -3.13
CA TYR A 24 8.17 -17.99 -2.23
C TYR A 24 7.82 -16.70 -2.95
N GLU A 25 6.73 -16.07 -2.51
CA GLU A 25 6.30 -14.75 -2.94
C GLU A 25 6.12 -13.82 -1.75
N ARG A 26 6.38 -12.52 -1.96
CA ARG A 26 5.97 -11.49 -1.01
C ARG A 26 4.50 -11.16 -1.23
N TYR A 27 3.73 -11.18 -0.16
CA TYR A 27 2.31 -10.84 -0.14
C TYR A 27 2.04 -9.85 0.99
N GLY A 28 2.04 -8.55 0.68
CA GLY A 28 1.89 -7.50 1.69
C GLY A 28 2.98 -7.60 2.77
N GLY A 29 2.57 -7.80 4.03
CA GLY A 29 3.42 -7.93 5.20
C GLY A 29 4.07 -9.30 5.40
N VAL A 30 3.86 -10.27 4.51
CA VAL A 30 4.37 -11.63 4.67
C VAL A 30 5.12 -12.15 3.45
N ILE A 31 5.96 -13.15 3.67
CA ILE A 31 6.45 -14.05 2.63
C ILE A 31 5.77 -15.40 2.82
N ARG A 32 5.22 -15.93 1.72
CA ARG A 32 4.48 -17.20 1.71
C ARG A 32 4.91 -18.08 0.55
N ASP A 33 4.61 -19.37 0.67
CA ASP A 33 4.76 -20.33 -0.43
C ASP A 33 3.80 -20.02 -1.58
N THR A 34 4.32 -20.01 -2.80
CA THR A 34 3.54 -19.67 -4.00
C THR A 34 2.44 -20.71 -4.29
N ALA A 35 2.67 -21.99 -3.97
CA ALA A 35 1.75 -23.08 -4.24
C ALA A 35 0.76 -23.33 -3.09
N THR A 36 1.25 -23.39 -1.85
CA THR A 36 0.42 -23.72 -0.68
C THR A 36 -0.16 -22.49 0.02
N LYS A 37 0.36 -21.30 -0.29
CA LYS A 37 0.03 -20.02 0.38
C LYS A 37 0.37 -19.97 1.87
N GLN A 38 1.11 -20.96 2.36
CA GLN A 38 1.57 -21.02 3.74
C GLN A 38 2.58 -19.90 4.04
N VAL A 39 2.38 -19.16 5.14
CA VAL A 39 3.32 -18.11 5.56
C VAL A 39 4.60 -18.73 6.09
N VAL A 40 5.73 -18.23 5.58
CA VAL A 40 7.08 -18.66 5.93
C VAL A 40 7.73 -17.63 6.85
N THR A 41 7.44 -16.34 6.67
CA THR A 41 7.91 -15.29 7.59
C THR A 41 7.02 -14.06 7.49
N TRP A 42 6.86 -13.34 8.61
CA TRP A 42 6.32 -11.99 8.63
C TRP A 42 7.45 -10.97 8.51
N LEU A 43 7.14 -9.84 7.88
CA LEU A 43 8.00 -8.67 7.81
C LEU A 43 7.40 -7.63 8.75
N ARG A 44 8.18 -7.16 9.71
CA ARG A 44 7.78 -6.10 10.62
C ARG A 44 8.76 -4.95 10.53
N GLU A 45 8.27 -3.72 10.38
CA GLU A 45 9.15 -2.55 10.49
C GLU A 45 9.69 -2.43 11.92
N TYR A 46 10.98 -2.12 12.01
CA TYR A 46 11.69 -1.90 13.26
C TYR A 46 12.15 -0.45 13.32
N ALA A 47 11.42 0.36 14.10
CA ALA A 47 11.83 1.71 14.44
C ALA A 47 12.65 1.66 15.76
N PRO A 48 13.98 1.88 15.73
CA PRO A 48 14.75 1.92 16.96
C PRO A 48 14.35 3.14 17.79
N GLY A 49 13.70 2.90 18.93
CA GLY A 49 13.60 3.83 20.05
C GLY A 49 13.28 5.29 19.72
N SER A 50 12.00 5.61 19.48
CA SER A 50 11.47 6.98 19.66
C SER A 50 9.96 6.99 19.94
N VAL A 51 9.56 6.44 21.09
CA VAL A 51 8.46 7.04 21.90
C VAL A 51 9.07 8.05 22.87
N LYS A 52 10.01 8.86 22.38
CA LYS A 52 10.42 10.10 23.02
C LYS A 52 10.05 11.21 22.04
N GLU A 53 9.12 12.04 22.49
CA GLU A 53 8.78 13.36 21.97
C GLU A 53 9.87 13.95 21.08
N ASN A 54 9.68 13.83 19.76
CA ASN A 54 10.15 14.76 18.73
C ASN A 54 9.51 14.30 17.42
N LEU A 55 8.42 14.99 17.05
CA LEU A 55 7.75 14.83 15.76
C LEU A 55 8.78 15.02 14.63
N PRO A 56 8.91 14.07 13.68
CA PRO A 56 9.56 14.35 12.42
C PRO A 56 8.70 15.35 11.64
N THR A 57 9.28 16.50 11.32
CA THR A 57 8.70 17.51 10.42
C THR A 57 8.61 17.00 8.98
N PRO A 58 7.65 17.47 8.18
CA PRO A 58 7.41 17.00 6.82
C PRO A 58 8.43 17.62 5.87
N SER A 59 9.54 16.94 5.61
CA SER A 59 10.43 17.33 4.51
C SER A 59 11.26 16.22 3.88
N ASP A 60 10.98 14.94 4.15
CA ASP A 60 11.73 13.86 3.51
C ASP A 60 10.81 12.74 3.00
N PRO A 61 10.43 12.76 1.71
CA PRO A 61 9.65 11.69 1.08
C PRO A 61 10.48 10.45 0.74
N SER A 62 11.78 10.41 1.08
CA SER A 62 12.74 9.48 0.47
C SER A 62 13.00 8.17 1.24
N SER A 63 12.35 7.92 2.38
CA SER A 63 12.62 6.70 3.17
C SER A 63 11.65 5.53 2.94
N PHE A 64 10.64 5.65 2.07
CA PHE A 64 9.56 4.64 2.03
C PHE A 64 9.51 3.72 0.80
N ILE A 65 10.41 3.86 -0.18
CA ILE A 65 10.51 2.91 -1.29
C ILE A 65 11.98 2.69 -1.66
N ASN A 66 12.65 1.81 -0.92
CA ASN A 66 13.78 1.05 -1.45
C ASN A 66 13.57 -0.43 -1.12
N LEU A 67 12.51 -1.01 -1.68
CA LEU A 67 12.30 -2.45 -1.64
C LEU A 67 12.86 -3.12 -2.90
N VAL A 68 14.14 -2.89 -3.15
CA VAL A 68 14.99 -3.84 -3.84
C VAL A 68 15.64 -4.66 -2.72
N VAL A 69 15.47 -5.98 -2.76
CA VAL A 69 16.12 -6.91 -1.82
C VAL A 69 17.62 -6.60 -1.81
N SER A 70 18.09 -5.90 -0.78
CA SER A 70 19.49 -5.54 -0.63
C SER A 70 20.26 -6.81 -0.26
N GLY A 71 20.86 -7.41 -1.29
CA GLY A 71 21.75 -8.55 -1.16
C GLY A 71 22.99 -8.17 -0.35
N VAL A 72 22.99 -8.61 0.91
CA VAL A 72 24.13 -9.16 1.68
C VAL A 72 25.52 -8.57 1.35
N ASN A 73 25.95 -7.59 2.14
CA ASN A 73 27.37 -7.33 2.38
C ASN A 73 27.88 -8.32 3.43
N THR A 74 28.43 -9.45 3.02
CA THR A 74 29.23 -10.31 3.91
C THR A 74 30.65 -10.43 3.38
N THR A 75 31.54 -9.66 3.98
CA THR A 75 32.98 -9.87 3.91
C THR A 75 33.33 -11.26 4.42
N ALA A 76 34.11 -11.96 3.59
CA ALA A 76 34.51 -13.34 3.72
C ALA A 76 35.40 -13.63 4.94
N THR A 77 35.11 -14.74 5.61
CA THR A 77 36.12 -15.62 6.21
C THR A 77 35.83 -17.08 5.85
N GLY A 78 36.61 -17.59 4.90
CA GLY A 78 37.03 -19.00 4.87
C GLY A 78 36.14 -20.04 4.18
N ALA A 79 36.56 -20.41 2.95
CA ALA A 79 36.39 -21.71 2.28
C ALA A 79 35.13 -22.00 1.41
N ASN A 80 35.36 -21.85 0.10
CA ASN A 80 34.90 -22.69 -1.02
C ASN A 80 33.40 -22.91 -1.27
N VAL A 81 32.77 -21.99 -2.02
CA VAL A 81 31.97 -22.34 -3.21
C VAL A 81 32.16 -21.24 -4.27
N ALA A 82 32.82 -21.58 -5.39
CA ALA A 82 33.04 -20.68 -6.51
C ALA A 82 31.80 -20.66 -7.42
N ILE A 83 31.02 -19.56 -7.36
CA ILE A 83 30.05 -19.20 -8.39
C ILE A 83 30.32 -17.74 -8.79
N THR A 84 30.40 -17.54 -10.10
CA THR A 84 31.01 -16.45 -10.85
C THR A 84 30.50 -15.04 -10.47
N SER A 85 31.39 -14.19 -9.92
CA SER A 85 31.13 -12.83 -9.43
C SER A 85 31.23 -11.71 -10.48
N LYS A 86 31.33 -12.03 -11.78
CA LYS A 86 31.52 -11.02 -12.84
C LYS A 86 30.23 -10.42 -13.42
N GLY A 87 29.07 -11.03 -13.17
CA GLY A 87 27.78 -10.54 -13.67
C GLY A 87 27.09 -9.50 -12.77
N PHE A 88 27.46 -9.42 -11.49
CA PHE A 88 26.78 -8.56 -10.51
C PHE A 88 27.46 -7.18 -10.31
N SER A 89 28.74 -7.03 -10.67
CA SER A 89 29.44 -5.73 -10.56
C SER A 89 28.98 -4.72 -11.62
N ASP A 90 28.60 -5.20 -12.81
CA ASP A 90 28.12 -4.35 -13.92
C ASP A 90 26.76 -3.72 -13.62
N VAL A 91 25.90 -4.44 -12.88
CA VAL A 91 24.59 -3.93 -12.41
C VAL A 91 24.78 -2.84 -11.36
N ASN A 92 25.79 -2.96 -10.49
CA ASN A 92 26.08 -1.95 -9.47
C ASN A 92 26.65 -0.64 -10.06
N GLN A 93 27.39 -0.74 -11.19
CA GLN A 93 27.89 0.44 -11.90
C GLN A 93 26.80 1.15 -12.73
N HIS A 94 25.77 0.42 -13.18
CA HIS A 94 24.59 1.02 -13.82
C HIS A 94 23.61 1.66 -12.82
N LEU A 95 23.53 1.15 -11.58
CA LEU A 95 22.67 1.71 -10.54
C LEU A 95 23.22 3.02 -9.93
N GLY A 96 24.53 3.18 -9.82
CA GLY A 96 25.14 4.46 -9.42
C GLY A 96 24.96 5.60 -10.43
N GLY A 97 24.69 5.27 -11.71
CA GLY A 97 24.30 6.25 -12.73
C GLY A 97 22.83 6.66 -12.66
N ILE A 98 21.97 5.78 -12.13
CA ILE A 98 20.54 6.03 -11.95
C ILE A 98 20.29 6.95 -10.74
N GLU A 99 21.08 6.84 -9.66
CA GLU A 99 20.99 7.76 -8.50
C GLU A 99 21.28 9.22 -8.88
N GLN A 100 22.23 9.49 -9.78
CA GLN A 100 22.49 10.85 -10.28
C GLN A 100 21.39 11.39 -11.21
N GLN A 101 20.63 10.52 -11.88
CA GLN A 101 19.46 10.92 -12.67
C GLN A 101 18.21 11.13 -11.81
N ILE A 102 18.07 10.40 -10.70
CA ILE A 102 16.97 10.55 -9.73
C ILE A 102 17.11 11.87 -8.95
N SER A 103 18.32 12.26 -8.55
CA SER A 103 18.56 13.60 -7.97
C SER A 103 18.31 14.73 -8.96
N GLY A 104 18.50 14.47 -10.27
CA GLY A 104 18.17 15.41 -11.34
C GLY A 104 16.66 15.58 -11.60
N LEU A 105 15.85 14.55 -11.31
CA LEU A 105 14.39 14.57 -11.47
C LEU A 105 13.66 15.18 -10.26
N GLN A 106 14.23 15.08 -9.06
CA GLN A 106 13.68 15.70 -7.85
C GLN A 106 13.52 17.24 -7.97
N HIS A 107 14.43 17.90 -8.70
CA HIS A 107 14.36 19.35 -8.90
C HIS A 107 13.29 19.80 -9.91
N VAL A 108 12.78 18.89 -10.76
CA VAL A 108 11.74 19.19 -11.77
C VAL A 108 10.33 18.99 -11.20
N ILE A 109 10.15 18.14 -10.19
CA ILE A 109 8.83 17.85 -9.60
C ILE A 109 8.36 18.96 -8.65
N GLN A 110 9.28 19.67 -7.98
CA GLN A 110 8.89 20.70 -7.00
C GLN A 110 8.41 22.03 -7.61
N HIS A 111 8.60 22.28 -8.90
CA HIS A 111 8.29 23.57 -9.54
C HIS A 111 7.09 23.58 -10.50
N ALA A 112 6.28 22.51 -10.56
CA ALA A 112 5.04 22.49 -11.34
C ALA A 112 3.81 22.47 -10.41
N GLN A 113 3.55 23.61 -9.75
CA GLN A 113 2.52 23.79 -8.70
C GLN A 113 1.14 24.17 -9.25
N GLY A 114 0.58 23.36 -10.13
CA GLY A 114 -0.81 23.57 -10.53
C GLY A 114 -1.40 22.27 -10.99
N ILE A 115 -2.53 21.92 -10.39
CA ILE A 115 -3.42 20.80 -10.73
C ILE A 115 -2.99 19.49 -10.05
N LEU A 116 -3.89 18.98 -9.21
CA LEU A 116 -3.86 17.74 -8.42
C LEU A 116 -2.61 16.92 -8.69
N GLN A 117 -1.58 17.17 -7.87
CA GLN A 117 -0.51 16.22 -7.72
C GLN A 117 -1.18 14.94 -7.23
N VAL A 118 -1.29 13.94 -8.11
CA VAL A 118 -1.52 12.55 -7.70
C VAL A 118 -0.33 12.25 -6.80
N THR A 119 -0.51 12.50 -5.51
CA THR A 119 0.52 12.27 -4.49
C THR A 119 0.65 10.76 -4.47
N SER A 120 1.69 10.28 -5.14
CA SER A 120 2.03 8.87 -5.31
C SER A 120 1.70 8.13 -4.02
N ALA A 121 0.68 7.27 -4.07
CA ALA A 121 0.24 6.50 -2.94
C ALA A 121 1.39 5.57 -2.54
N ALA A 122 2.24 5.98 -1.60
CA ALA A 122 2.96 4.98 -0.82
C ALA A 122 1.89 4.16 -0.11
N SER A 123 1.94 2.82 -0.16
CA SER A 123 0.97 2.00 0.56
C SER A 123 1.00 2.40 2.03
N ILE A 124 -0.08 3.04 2.49
CA ILE A 124 -0.17 3.71 3.80
C ILE A 124 -0.17 2.69 4.93
N LEU A 125 -0.56 1.45 4.65
CA LEU A 125 -0.62 0.39 5.65
C LEU A 125 0.77 -0.20 5.82
N ASN A 126 1.44 -0.08 6.97
CA ASN A 126 2.77 -0.68 7.17
C ASN A 126 2.67 -2.22 7.32
N LEU A 127 3.80 -2.92 7.39
CA LEU A 127 3.84 -4.39 7.24
C LEU A 127 3.23 -5.21 8.40
N GLY A 128 2.65 -4.59 9.43
CA GLY A 128 1.83 -5.32 10.40
C GLY A 128 0.88 -4.47 11.25
N ILE A 129 -0.25 -5.04 11.69
CA ILE A 129 -1.13 -4.43 12.73
C ILE A 129 -0.37 -4.15 14.03
N SER A 130 0.65 -4.97 14.28
CA SER A 130 1.56 -4.84 15.41
C SER A 130 2.46 -3.59 15.34
N VAL A 131 2.69 -3.03 14.15
CA VAL A 131 3.53 -1.82 13.96
C VAL A 131 2.71 -0.55 14.00
N MET A 132 1.49 -0.59 13.50
CA MET A 132 0.64 0.59 13.32
C MET A 132 0.05 1.07 14.64
N GLY A 133 0.88 1.58 15.57
CA GLY A 133 0.47 2.33 16.77
C GLY A 133 -0.74 3.23 16.51
N PHE A 134 -1.67 3.39 17.46
CA PHE A 134 -2.78 4.35 17.29
C PHE A 134 -2.27 5.78 16.97
N ALA A 135 -1.07 6.14 17.43
CA ALA A 135 -0.39 7.38 17.04
C ALA A 135 0.01 7.43 15.55
N VAL A 136 0.50 6.30 14.99
CA VAL A 136 0.81 6.18 13.56
C VAL A 136 -0.48 6.31 12.75
N ILE A 137 -1.55 5.62 13.16
CA ILE A 137 -2.85 5.70 12.49
C ILE A 137 -3.42 7.12 12.57
N SER A 138 -3.27 7.81 13.71
CA SER A 138 -3.68 9.22 13.87
C SER A 138 -2.92 10.15 12.91
N LYS A 139 -1.62 9.94 12.73
CA LYS A 139 -0.84 10.69 11.74
C LYS A 139 -1.35 10.45 10.32
N GLN A 140 -1.58 9.18 9.95
CA GLN A 140 -2.08 8.81 8.63
C GLN A 140 -3.48 9.39 8.37
N LEU A 141 -4.38 9.34 9.35
CA LEU A 141 -5.70 9.96 9.25
C LEU A 141 -5.62 11.47 9.03
N ARG A 142 -4.64 12.16 9.65
CA ARG A 142 -4.41 13.59 9.40
C ARG A 142 -3.93 13.86 7.98
N GLU A 143 -2.98 13.06 7.48
CA GLU A 143 -2.50 13.18 6.10
C GLU A 143 -3.63 12.93 5.08
N LEU A 144 -4.52 11.97 5.36
CA LEU A 144 -5.73 11.72 4.57
C LEU A 144 -6.69 12.92 4.58
N GLU A 145 -6.95 13.48 5.76
CA GLU A 145 -7.81 14.66 5.90
C GLU A 145 -7.22 15.89 5.19
N ASP A 146 -5.91 16.13 5.32
CA ASP A 146 -5.23 17.25 4.65
C ASP A 146 -5.32 17.11 3.13
N ARG A 147 -5.15 15.89 2.58
CA ARG A 147 -5.32 15.62 1.15
C ARG A 147 -6.76 15.82 0.68
N LEU A 148 -7.75 15.37 1.46
CA LEU A 148 -9.16 15.62 1.16
C LEU A 148 -9.52 17.10 1.25
N GLN A 149 -8.96 17.86 2.19
CA GLN A 149 -9.17 19.29 2.29
C GLN A 149 -8.59 20.03 1.08
N GLN A 150 -7.42 19.62 0.59
CA GLN A 150 -6.86 20.15 -0.66
C GLN A 150 -7.74 19.81 -1.87
N ALA A 151 -8.27 18.59 -1.93
CA ALA A 151 -9.21 18.19 -2.98
C ALA A 151 -10.53 18.99 -2.89
N GLN A 152 -11.00 19.30 -1.67
CA GLN A 152 -12.22 20.08 -1.43
C GLN A 152 -12.17 21.47 -2.09
N GLU A 153 -11.02 22.15 -2.05
CA GLU A 153 -10.86 23.47 -2.69
C GLU A 153 -11.09 23.43 -4.21
N LEU A 154 -10.86 22.27 -4.82
CA LEU A 154 -11.11 22.02 -6.24
C LEU A 154 -12.53 21.52 -6.49
N LEU A 155 -13.06 20.69 -5.58
CA LEU A 155 -14.43 20.16 -5.64
C LEU A 155 -15.51 21.23 -5.39
N ILE A 156 -15.21 22.29 -4.65
CA ILE A 156 -16.10 23.47 -4.50
C ILE A 156 -16.38 24.11 -5.87
N LYS A 157 -15.45 24.04 -6.83
CA LYS A 157 -15.66 24.56 -8.19
C LYS A 157 -16.72 23.75 -8.97
N VAL A 158 -17.09 22.57 -8.48
CA VAL A 158 -18.14 21.69 -9.04
C VAL A 158 -19.27 21.39 -8.04
N ASP A 159 -19.46 22.27 -7.05
CA ASP A 159 -20.54 22.22 -6.05
C ASP A 159 -20.60 20.93 -5.20
N ARG A 160 -19.43 20.31 -4.95
CA ARG A 160 -19.31 19.14 -4.05
C ARG A 160 -18.70 19.54 -2.71
N LYS A 161 -19.28 19.02 -1.62
CA LYS A 161 -18.81 19.24 -0.23
C LYS A 161 -18.44 17.93 0.46
N ILE A 162 -17.18 17.82 0.86
CA ILE A 162 -16.66 16.80 1.76
C ILE A 162 -17.09 17.16 3.19
N ASP A 163 -17.72 16.22 3.88
CA ASP A 163 -18.08 16.38 5.29
C ASP A 163 -16.90 16.01 6.20
N LEU A 164 -16.11 17.01 6.58
CA LEU A 164 -14.98 16.85 7.49
C LEU A 164 -15.41 16.52 8.94
N GLY A 165 -16.70 16.62 9.29
CA GLY A 165 -17.19 16.30 10.63
C GLY A 165 -16.95 14.84 11.02
N PHE A 166 -16.96 13.93 10.05
CA PHE A 166 -16.72 12.51 10.30
C PHE A 166 -15.26 12.19 10.64
N TYR A 167 -14.31 12.97 10.10
CA TYR A 167 -12.90 12.82 10.47
C TYR A 167 -12.64 13.26 11.92
N ALA A 168 -13.33 14.28 12.41
CA ALA A 168 -13.27 14.67 13.81
C ALA A 168 -13.78 13.55 14.74
N ASN A 169 -14.85 12.86 14.34
CA ASN A 169 -15.36 11.69 15.07
C ASN A 169 -14.37 10.52 15.07
N PHE A 170 -13.75 10.22 13.93
CA PHE A 170 -12.70 9.19 13.86
C PHE A 170 -11.51 9.57 14.76
N ARG A 171 -11.00 10.80 14.67
CA ARG A 171 -9.91 11.28 15.55
C ARG A 171 -10.27 11.14 17.02
N ALA A 172 -11.49 11.48 17.41
CA ALA A 172 -11.95 11.32 18.79
C ALA A 172 -12.01 9.83 19.21
N ALA A 173 -12.32 8.91 18.30
CA ALA A 173 -12.26 7.48 18.55
C ALA A 173 -10.82 6.98 18.73
N LEU A 174 -9.88 7.46 17.92
CA LEU A 174 -8.44 7.19 18.08
C LEU A 174 -7.92 7.68 19.43
N ASP A 175 -8.27 8.89 19.84
CA ASP A 175 -7.88 9.43 21.14
C ASP A 175 -8.46 8.59 22.29
N MET A 176 -9.71 8.10 22.16
CA MET A 176 -10.30 7.18 23.14
C MET A 176 -9.55 5.85 23.21
N ALA A 177 -9.15 5.28 22.07
CA ALA A 177 -8.38 4.04 22.02
C ALA A 177 -6.97 4.23 22.62
N MET A 178 -6.26 5.30 22.26
CA MET A 178 -4.94 5.63 22.82
C MET A 178 -4.99 5.78 24.34
N ASN A 179 -6.01 6.47 24.84
CA ASN A 179 -6.20 6.65 26.27
C ASN A 179 -6.57 5.32 26.94
N ALA A 180 -7.46 4.51 26.34
CA ALA A 180 -7.87 3.22 26.90
C ALA A 180 -6.66 2.34 27.27
N PHE A 181 -5.72 2.19 26.35
CA PHE A 181 -4.58 1.27 26.52
C PHE A 181 -3.40 1.87 27.29
N THR A 182 -3.54 3.09 27.79
CA THR A 182 -2.62 3.68 28.79
C THR A 182 -3.24 3.74 30.19
N MET A 183 -4.53 3.39 30.35
CA MET A 183 -5.19 3.36 31.65
C MET A 183 -4.74 2.18 32.50
N SER A 184 -4.55 2.45 33.80
CA SER A 184 -4.15 1.46 34.81
C SER A 184 -5.31 0.61 35.33
N LYS A 185 -6.55 1.12 35.30
CA LYS A 185 -7.74 0.40 35.76
C LYS A 185 -8.37 -0.42 34.63
N PRO A 186 -8.50 -1.75 34.76
CA PRO A 186 -9.07 -2.60 33.70
C PRO A 186 -10.47 -2.19 33.27
N GLU A 187 -11.36 -1.84 34.20
CA GLU A 187 -12.75 -1.50 33.87
C GLU A 187 -12.85 -0.19 33.06
N ASN A 188 -11.96 0.76 33.34
CA ASN A 188 -11.89 2.01 32.58
C ASN A 188 -11.32 1.77 31.17
N ARG A 189 -10.31 0.91 31.06
CA ARG A 189 -9.73 0.49 29.77
C ARG A 189 -10.80 -0.15 28.89
N GLU A 190 -11.50 -1.16 29.42
CA GLU A 190 -12.56 -1.86 28.71
C GLU A 190 -13.65 -0.90 28.24
N ARG A 191 -14.15 -0.03 29.15
CA ARG A 191 -15.18 0.94 28.81
C ARG A 191 -14.76 1.93 27.73
N SER A 192 -13.52 2.43 27.81
CA SER A 192 -12.98 3.39 26.83
C SER A 192 -12.72 2.72 25.48
N ALA A 193 -12.21 1.49 25.48
CA ALA A 193 -12.00 0.69 24.27
C ALA A 193 -13.33 0.37 23.57
N MET A 194 -14.36 -0.04 24.31
CA MET A 194 -15.70 -0.28 23.76
C MET A 194 -16.35 0.99 23.19
N ALA A 195 -16.12 2.15 23.82
CA ALA A 195 -16.57 3.43 23.27
C ALA A 195 -15.86 3.78 21.96
N ALA A 196 -14.57 3.48 21.84
CA ALA A 196 -13.81 3.66 20.61
C ALA A 196 -14.29 2.70 19.50
N ILE A 197 -14.47 1.41 19.82
CA ILE A 197 -14.96 0.38 18.89
C ILE A 197 -16.30 0.81 18.25
N ASN A 198 -17.26 1.25 19.06
CA ASN A 198 -18.56 1.70 18.53
C ASN A 198 -18.44 2.85 17.53
N ARG A 199 -17.47 3.75 17.72
CA ARG A 199 -17.22 4.86 16.78
C ARG A 199 -16.47 4.42 15.53
N PHE A 200 -15.58 3.43 15.64
CA PHE A 200 -14.94 2.84 14.46
C PHE A 200 -15.96 2.08 13.60
N LEU A 201 -16.88 1.35 14.22
CA LEU A 201 -18.02 0.73 13.53
C LEU A 201 -18.89 1.75 12.80
N GLU A 202 -19.20 2.87 13.45
CA GLU A 202 -19.92 3.98 12.81
C GLU A 202 -19.12 4.52 11.61
N ALA A 203 -17.81 4.75 11.79
CA ALA A 203 -16.91 5.20 10.74
C ALA A 203 -16.87 4.23 9.55
N GLU A 204 -16.84 2.92 9.77
CA GLU A 204 -16.87 1.93 8.69
C GLU A 204 -18.11 2.09 7.80
N HIS A 205 -19.29 2.27 8.39
CA HIS A 205 -20.52 2.50 7.62
C HIS A 205 -20.45 3.80 6.81
N ILE A 206 -20.04 4.89 7.46
CA ILE A 206 -19.94 6.20 6.81
C ILE A 206 -18.95 6.18 5.64
N TYR A 207 -17.75 5.66 5.86
CA TYR A 207 -16.71 5.67 4.83
C TYR A 207 -16.97 4.65 3.74
N ALA A 208 -17.65 3.54 4.02
CA ALA A 208 -18.14 2.64 2.98
C ALA A 208 -19.15 3.34 2.05
N ASP A 209 -20.10 4.09 2.61
CA ASP A 209 -21.09 4.84 1.83
C ASP A 209 -20.42 5.94 0.99
N TYR A 210 -19.45 6.67 1.56
CA TYR A 210 -18.69 7.69 0.80
C TYR A 210 -17.86 7.08 -0.30
N THR A 211 -17.15 5.98 -0.04
CA THR A 211 -16.43 5.25 -1.09
C THR A 211 -17.40 4.85 -2.22
N ASP A 212 -18.55 4.26 -1.89
CA ASP A 212 -19.50 3.81 -2.91
C ASP A 212 -20.08 4.97 -3.73
N GLN A 213 -20.26 6.14 -3.12
CA GLN A 213 -20.66 7.36 -3.82
C GLN A 213 -19.56 7.86 -4.76
N GLU A 214 -18.33 7.99 -4.27
CA GLU A 214 -17.22 8.50 -5.08
C GLU A 214 -16.82 7.54 -6.20
N LEU A 215 -16.95 6.21 -6.01
CA LEU A 215 -16.78 5.23 -7.07
C LEU A 215 -17.83 5.36 -8.17
N LYS A 216 -19.10 5.61 -7.82
CA LYS A 216 -20.17 5.85 -8.81
C LYS A 216 -19.98 7.15 -9.60
N LEU A 217 -19.23 8.09 -9.03
CA LEU A 217 -18.94 9.39 -9.60
C LEU A 217 -17.60 9.41 -10.36
N ASP A 218 -16.95 8.25 -10.51
CA ASP A 218 -15.62 8.10 -11.11
C ASP A 218 -14.61 9.10 -10.54
N SER A 219 -14.62 9.27 -9.21
CA SER A 219 -13.92 10.38 -8.55
C SER A 219 -12.46 10.08 -8.25
N GLN A 220 -11.63 11.13 -8.26
CA GLN A 220 -10.20 11.07 -7.93
C GLN A 220 -9.92 10.82 -6.44
N ILE A 221 -10.91 11.03 -5.56
CA ILE A 221 -10.74 10.90 -4.09
C ILE A 221 -11.30 9.59 -3.52
N ALA A 222 -11.73 8.66 -4.39
CA ALA A 222 -12.30 7.40 -3.93
C ALA A 222 -11.27 6.55 -3.15
N ASP A 223 -9.99 6.65 -3.49
CA ASP A 223 -8.88 6.06 -2.75
C ASP A 223 -8.73 6.61 -1.33
N GLU A 224 -8.89 7.92 -1.13
CA GLU A 224 -8.77 8.53 0.21
C GLU A 224 -9.84 7.98 1.18
N TYR A 225 -11.07 7.81 0.70
CA TYR A 225 -12.13 7.17 1.48
C TYR A 225 -11.91 5.68 1.67
N LEU A 226 -11.41 4.97 0.65
CA LEU A 226 -11.02 3.56 0.76
C LEU A 226 -9.94 3.33 1.81
N LEU A 227 -8.93 4.19 1.85
CA LEU A 227 -7.86 4.16 2.83
C LEU A 227 -8.39 4.46 4.23
N THR A 228 -9.27 5.46 4.35
CA THR A 228 -9.92 5.78 5.63
C THR A 228 -10.79 4.63 6.14
N LEU A 229 -11.56 3.98 5.25
CA LEU A 229 -12.31 2.77 5.56
C LEU A 229 -11.40 1.63 6.02
N SER A 230 -10.26 1.45 5.34
CA SER A 230 -9.27 0.44 5.73
C SER A 230 -8.72 0.70 7.14
N LEU A 231 -8.42 1.97 7.46
CA LEU A 231 -7.99 2.36 8.81
C LEU A 231 -9.07 2.07 9.85
N ALA A 232 -10.36 2.30 9.55
CA ALA A 232 -11.46 2.04 10.48
C ALA A 232 -11.47 0.57 10.93
N TYR A 233 -11.47 -0.36 9.97
CA TYR A 233 -11.40 -1.80 10.25
C TYR A 233 -10.13 -2.20 11.02
N ILE A 234 -8.97 -1.63 10.67
CA ILE A 234 -7.71 -1.90 11.37
C ILE A 234 -7.79 -1.45 12.83
N THR A 235 -8.30 -0.24 13.08
CA THR A 235 -8.42 0.31 14.42
C THR A 235 -9.41 -0.44 15.28
N GLU A 236 -10.54 -0.84 14.70
CA GLU A 236 -11.54 -1.65 15.37
C GLU A 236 -10.97 -3.01 15.80
N ALA A 237 -10.41 -3.75 14.85
CA ALA A 237 -9.83 -5.05 15.11
C ALA A 237 -8.65 -4.97 16.08
N ARG A 238 -7.85 -3.90 16.02
CA ARG A 238 -6.80 -3.68 17.02
C ARG A 238 -7.37 -3.48 18.42
N CYS A 239 -8.45 -2.70 18.59
CA CYS A 239 -9.08 -2.56 19.89
C CYS A 239 -9.51 -3.92 20.46
N TYR A 240 -10.02 -4.83 19.62
CA TYR A 240 -10.32 -6.20 20.05
C TYR A 240 -9.07 -7.00 20.44
N LEU A 241 -7.97 -6.91 19.68
CA LEU A 241 -6.71 -7.57 20.05
C LEU A 241 -6.15 -7.08 21.39
N GLU A 242 -6.25 -5.78 21.66
CA GLU A 242 -5.83 -5.17 22.92
C GLU A 242 -6.76 -5.53 24.10
N LEU A 243 -7.98 -5.98 23.82
CA LEU A 243 -8.93 -6.54 24.78
C LEU A 243 -8.82 -8.07 24.91
N GLU A 244 -7.80 -8.68 24.30
CA GLU A 244 -7.58 -10.14 24.30
C GLU A 244 -8.72 -10.94 23.63
N GLU A 245 -9.36 -10.34 22.61
CA GLU A 245 -10.45 -10.93 21.82
C GLU A 245 -10.01 -11.25 20.38
N PRO A 246 -9.01 -12.14 20.16
CA PRO A 246 -8.40 -12.36 18.84
C PRO A 246 -9.36 -12.99 17.84
N GLU A 247 -10.31 -13.82 18.29
CA GLU A 247 -11.32 -14.43 17.43
C GLU A 247 -12.27 -13.38 16.84
N THR A 248 -12.69 -12.42 17.69
CA THR A 248 -13.50 -11.29 17.24
C THR A 248 -12.70 -10.41 16.28
N ALA A 249 -11.45 -10.08 16.61
CA ALA A 249 -10.57 -9.30 15.73
C ALA A 249 -10.40 -9.97 14.35
N LEU A 250 -10.15 -11.28 14.32
CA LEU A 250 -9.99 -12.05 13.08
C LEU A 250 -11.27 -12.02 12.23
N ARG A 251 -12.43 -12.27 12.85
CA ARG A 251 -13.73 -12.22 12.15
C ARG A 251 -13.97 -10.84 11.54
N ARG A 252 -13.70 -9.77 12.29
CA ARG A 252 -13.85 -8.38 11.81
C ARG A 252 -12.90 -8.06 10.66
N PHE A 253 -11.65 -8.53 10.72
CA PHE A 253 -10.72 -8.42 9.59
C PHE A 253 -11.18 -9.19 8.35
N GLN A 254 -11.72 -10.40 8.51
CA GLN A 254 -12.24 -11.20 7.39
C GLN A 254 -13.44 -10.51 6.72
N GLU A 255 -14.34 -9.92 7.51
CA GLU A 255 -15.46 -9.11 7.03
C GLU A 255 -14.93 -7.88 6.27
N GLY A 256 -14.03 -7.10 6.88
CA GLY A 256 -13.41 -5.93 6.28
C GLY A 256 -12.63 -6.22 5.01
N SER A 257 -11.92 -7.36 4.96
CA SER A 257 -11.13 -7.77 3.80
C SER A 257 -12.02 -7.96 2.55
N LYS A 258 -13.18 -8.60 2.72
CA LYS A 258 -14.16 -8.77 1.63
C LYS A 258 -14.71 -7.42 1.16
N VAL A 259 -15.07 -6.55 2.11
CA VAL A 259 -15.62 -5.21 1.88
C VAL A 259 -14.62 -4.34 1.12
N ILE A 260 -13.37 -4.30 1.58
CA ILE A 260 -12.28 -3.48 1.02
C ILE A 260 -11.85 -4.04 -0.33
N ARG A 261 -11.61 -5.35 -0.46
CA ARG A 261 -11.18 -5.97 -1.72
C ARG A 261 -12.16 -5.67 -2.86
N SER A 262 -13.45 -5.81 -2.60
CA SER A 262 -14.50 -5.53 -3.59
C SER A 262 -14.42 -4.10 -4.12
N ARG A 263 -14.28 -3.11 -3.24
CA ARG A 263 -14.24 -1.69 -3.61
C ARG A 263 -12.89 -1.28 -4.22
N ILE A 264 -11.79 -1.82 -3.72
CA ILE A 264 -10.47 -1.65 -4.35
C ILE A 264 -10.51 -2.20 -5.77
N LYS A 265 -11.12 -3.36 -6.00
CA LYS A 265 -11.26 -3.92 -7.35
C LYS A 265 -12.04 -2.98 -8.27
N GLN A 266 -13.17 -2.44 -7.81
CA GLN A 266 -13.94 -1.47 -8.58
C GLN A 266 -13.11 -0.22 -8.93
N TYR A 267 -12.33 0.28 -7.98
CA TYR A 267 -11.45 1.43 -8.23
C TYR A 267 -10.32 1.10 -9.21
N VAL A 268 -9.70 -0.08 -9.08
CA VAL A 268 -8.66 -0.55 -10.01
C VAL A 268 -9.24 -0.73 -11.41
N ASP A 269 -10.42 -1.33 -11.55
CA ASP A 269 -11.10 -1.49 -12.85
C ASP A 269 -11.40 -0.12 -13.49
N LEU A 270 -11.84 0.87 -12.69
CA LEU A 270 -12.04 2.25 -13.12
C LEU A 270 -10.72 2.85 -13.65
N LEU A 271 -9.65 2.75 -12.87
CA LEU A 271 -8.35 3.31 -13.22
C LEU A 271 -7.68 2.57 -14.38
N LEU A 272 -7.93 1.28 -14.59
CA LEU A 272 -7.46 0.56 -15.78
C LEU A 272 -8.10 1.06 -17.08
N THR A 273 -9.16 1.88 -16.98
CA THR A 273 -9.90 2.49 -18.08
C THR A 273 -10.65 1.48 -18.94
N SER A 274 -11.47 2.00 -19.85
CA SER A 274 -12.11 1.17 -20.90
C SER A 274 -11.12 0.59 -21.91
N ASN A 275 -9.90 1.14 -22.02
CA ASN A 275 -8.85 0.63 -22.89
C ASN A 275 -7.48 0.63 -22.15
N PRO A 276 -7.15 -0.44 -21.40
CA PRO A 276 -5.92 -0.52 -20.62
C PRO A 276 -4.62 -0.46 -21.44
N ALA A 277 -4.68 -0.63 -22.77
CA ALA A 277 -3.51 -0.45 -23.63
C ALA A 277 -2.98 1.00 -23.64
N VAL A 278 -3.74 1.98 -23.11
CA VAL A 278 -3.24 3.34 -22.90
C VAL A 278 -1.96 3.39 -22.05
N TYR A 279 -1.77 2.41 -21.15
CA TYR A 279 -0.57 2.30 -20.31
C TYR A 279 0.64 1.73 -21.05
N LEU A 280 0.43 1.03 -22.17
CA LEU A 280 1.48 0.38 -22.97
C LEU A 280 1.93 1.25 -24.16
N GLN A 281 1.65 2.55 -24.12
CA GLN A 281 2.07 3.48 -25.16
C GLN A 281 3.59 3.61 -25.24
N PRO A 282 4.17 3.84 -26.43
CA PRO A 282 5.63 3.92 -26.61
C PRO A 282 6.32 4.95 -25.70
N GLN A 283 5.67 6.07 -25.36
CA GLN A 283 6.28 7.08 -24.48
C GLN A 283 6.50 6.58 -23.04
N PHE A 284 5.82 5.52 -22.61
CA PHE A 284 5.95 4.96 -21.27
C PHE A 284 6.89 3.76 -21.20
N LYS A 285 7.53 3.35 -22.29
CA LYS A 285 8.33 2.11 -22.34
C LYS A 285 9.36 1.96 -21.20
N GLU A 286 9.97 3.07 -20.77
CA GLU A 286 10.99 3.06 -19.71
C GLU A 286 10.38 3.07 -18.29
N THR A 287 9.09 3.39 -18.16
CA THR A 287 8.39 3.51 -16.86
C THR A 287 7.34 2.42 -16.66
N ILE A 288 6.62 2.03 -17.70
CA ILE A 288 5.53 1.06 -17.70
C ILE A 288 5.82 -0.04 -18.72
N ASP A 289 5.89 -1.27 -18.25
CA ASP A 289 6.01 -2.46 -19.08
C ASP A 289 4.79 -3.39 -18.92
N LEU A 290 4.70 -4.38 -19.81
CA LEU A 290 3.65 -5.38 -19.76
C LEU A 290 3.69 -6.20 -18.46
N ARG A 291 4.87 -6.37 -17.86
CA ARG A 291 5.07 -7.13 -16.62
C ARG A 291 4.41 -6.44 -15.43
N ARG A 292 4.56 -5.12 -15.29
CA ARG A 292 3.87 -4.32 -14.26
C ARG A 292 2.36 -4.43 -14.41
N LEU A 293 1.86 -4.25 -15.64
CA LEU A 293 0.43 -4.41 -15.92
C LEU A 293 -0.05 -5.84 -15.59
N THR A 294 0.74 -6.85 -15.92
CA THR A 294 0.44 -8.25 -15.62
C THR A 294 0.30 -8.50 -14.11
N LYS A 295 1.12 -7.90 -13.27
CA LYS A 295 0.99 -8.02 -11.80
C LYS A 295 -0.35 -7.50 -11.27
N ILE A 296 -0.89 -6.45 -11.89
CA ILE A 296 -2.22 -5.90 -11.56
C ILE A 296 -3.29 -6.91 -11.97
N TYR A 297 -3.22 -7.42 -13.20
CA TYR A 297 -4.15 -8.45 -13.69
C TYR A 297 -4.08 -9.75 -12.87
N GLN A 298 -2.89 -10.15 -12.41
CA GLN A 298 -2.70 -11.30 -11.52
C GLN A 298 -3.34 -11.12 -10.15
N TRP A 299 -3.44 -9.88 -9.67
CA TRP A 299 -4.18 -9.61 -8.44
C TRP A 299 -5.71 -9.75 -8.66
N ILE A 300 -6.20 -9.40 -9.85
CA ILE A 300 -7.60 -9.57 -10.24
C ILE A 300 -7.93 -11.05 -10.48
N ASP A 301 -7.13 -11.73 -11.29
CA ASP A 301 -7.21 -13.15 -11.62
C ASP A 301 -5.81 -13.77 -11.57
N PRO A 302 -5.50 -14.56 -10.53
CA PRO A 302 -4.18 -15.18 -10.34
C PRO A 302 -3.71 -16.10 -11.47
N ASN A 303 -4.61 -16.54 -12.35
CA ASN A 303 -4.28 -17.46 -13.44
C ASN A 303 -3.72 -16.75 -14.69
N LEU A 304 -3.73 -15.41 -14.72
CA LEU A 304 -3.25 -14.65 -15.85
C LEU A 304 -1.72 -14.57 -15.84
N ASP A 305 -1.10 -15.10 -16.88
CA ASP A 305 0.32 -14.86 -17.18
C ASP A 305 0.49 -13.68 -18.15
N GLU A 306 1.74 -13.30 -18.40
CA GLU A 306 2.06 -12.18 -19.28
C GLU A 306 1.54 -12.39 -20.72
N SER A 307 1.50 -13.64 -21.20
CA SER A 307 0.98 -13.97 -22.53
C SER A 307 -0.54 -13.77 -22.58
N ALA A 308 -1.27 -14.25 -21.56
CA ALA A 308 -2.71 -14.07 -21.46
C ALA A 308 -3.08 -12.58 -21.36
N VAL A 309 -2.34 -11.78 -20.58
CA VAL A 309 -2.55 -10.33 -20.49
C VAL A 309 -2.27 -9.66 -21.83
N PHE A 310 -1.22 -10.05 -22.56
CA PHE A 310 -0.99 -9.56 -23.91
C PHE A 310 -2.17 -9.88 -24.84
N GLU A 311 -2.70 -11.10 -24.82
CA GLU A 311 -3.88 -11.47 -25.62
C GLU A 311 -5.10 -10.62 -25.28
N LEU A 312 -5.35 -10.37 -23.99
CA LEU A 312 -6.43 -9.47 -23.53
C LEU A 312 -6.25 -8.03 -24.06
N GLN A 313 -5.01 -7.56 -24.19
CA GLN A 313 -4.73 -6.21 -24.69
C GLN A 313 -4.51 -6.13 -26.20
N ARG A 314 -4.48 -7.24 -26.93
CA ARG A 314 -4.13 -7.25 -28.36
C ARG A 314 -5.04 -6.33 -29.18
N GLU A 315 -6.36 -6.51 -29.09
CA GLU A 315 -7.32 -5.67 -29.81
C GLU A 315 -7.30 -4.21 -29.32
N ASN A 316 -7.04 -4.01 -28.04
CA ASN A 316 -6.89 -2.69 -27.40
C ASN A 316 -5.69 -1.91 -27.96
N LEU A 317 -4.56 -2.58 -28.18
CA LEU A 317 -3.36 -2.01 -28.81
C LEU A 317 -3.64 -1.60 -30.27
N PHE A 318 -4.33 -2.44 -31.03
CA PHE A 318 -4.67 -2.14 -32.43
C PHE A 318 -5.75 -1.04 -32.56
N SER A 319 -6.73 -1.01 -31.65
CA SER A 319 -7.74 0.05 -31.62
C SER A 319 -7.11 1.39 -31.24
N LEU A 320 -6.22 1.41 -30.23
CA LEU A 320 -5.43 2.58 -29.86
C LEU A 320 -4.57 3.04 -31.04
N GLY A 321 -3.88 2.12 -31.72
CA GLY A 321 -3.06 2.37 -32.90
C GLY A 321 -3.82 3.04 -34.05
N ARG A 322 -5.09 2.69 -34.27
CA ARG A 322 -5.96 3.35 -35.27
C ARG A 322 -6.40 4.75 -34.84
N THR A 323 -6.52 5.00 -33.54
CA THR A 323 -6.72 6.34 -32.95
C THR A 323 -5.41 7.11 -32.73
N PHE A 324 -4.26 6.48 -32.98
CA PHE A 324 -2.93 7.07 -32.95
C PHE A 324 -2.67 7.88 -34.24
N ASN A 325 -3.67 8.66 -34.66
CA ASN A 325 -3.36 9.82 -35.47
C ASN A 325 -2.63 10.81 -34.51
N PRO A 326 -1.40 11.26 -34.82
CA PRO A 326 -0.69 12.24 -33.98
C PRO A 326 -1.54 13.49 -33.66
N ALA A 327 -2.55 13.77 -34.49
CA ALA A 327 -3.49 14.88 -34.33
C ALA A 327 -4.79 14.54 -33.56
N SER A 328 -5.07 13.29 -33.17
CA SER A 328 -6.31 12.94 -32.46
C SER A 328 -6.07 12.53 -31.01
N SER A 329 -6.60 13.31 -30.07
CA SER A 329 -6.64 13.01 -28.63
C SER A 329 -7.87 12.16 -28.24
N ALA A 330 -8.45 11.41 -29.18
CA ALA A 330 -9.73 10.73 -28.97
C ALA A 330 -9.73 9.78 -27.76
N TRP A 331 -8.62 9.06 -27.54
CA TRP A 331 -8.43 8.18 -26.37
C TRP A 331 -8.34 8.95 -25.04
N VAL A 332 -7.86 10.20 -25.06
CA VAL A 332 -7.81 11.06 -23.86
C VAL A 332 -9.23 11.38 -23.39
N LYS A 333 -10.17 11.51 -24.34
CA LYS A 333 -11.59 11.78 -24.03
C LYS A 333 -12.33 10.59 -23.43
N SER A 334 -11.77 9.37 -23.56
CA SER A 334 -12.33 8.16 -22.94
C SER A 334 -11.72 7.85 -21.57
N LEU A 335 -10.77 8.66 -21.10
CA LEU A 335 -10.24 8.52 -19.74
C LEU A 335 -11.32 8.92 -18.71
N PRO A 336 -11.48 8.17 -17.62
CA PRO A 336 -12.41 8.53 -16.56
C PRO A 336 -11.95 9.83 -15.85
N PRO A 337 -12.89 10.57 -15.23
CA PRO A 337 -12.56 11.74 -14.41
C PRO A 337 -11.57 11.45 -13.27
N ALA A 338 -11.52 10.22 -12.77
CA ALA A 338 -10.53 9.71 -11.81
C ALA A 338 -9.09 9.76 -12.31
N ILE A 339 -8.87 9.85 -13.63
CA ILE A 339 -7.55 10.04 -14.24
C ILE A 339 -7.39 11.48 -14.70
N LEU A 340 -8.38 11.98 -15.44
CA LEU A 340 -8.31 13.31 -16.04
C LEU A 340 -9.70 13.97 -16.10
N SER A 341 -9.89 14.98 -15.27
CA SER A 341 -11.04 15.89 -15.38
C SER A 341 -10.68 17.10 -16.24
N ARG A 342 -11.53 17.42 -17.22
CA ARG A 342 -11.35 18.61 -18.06
C ARG A 342 -11.40 19.94 -17.29
N VAL A 343 -12.11 19.95 -16.17
CA VAL A 343 -12.31 21.16 -15.35
C VAL A 343 -11.03 21.54 -14.60
N GLU A 344 -10.13 20.58 -14.43
CA GLU A 344 -8.87 20.75 -13.71
C GLU A 344 -7.73 21.22 -14.60
N VAL A 345 -7.78 20.92 -15.90
CA VAL A 345 -6.71 21.32 -16.83
C VAL A 345 -6.85 22.79 -17.18
N GLN A 346 -5.81 23.57 -16.85
CA GLN A 346 -5.75 24.98 -17.25
C GLN A 346 -5.81 25.09 -18.77
N GLY A 347 -6.68 25.96 -19.26
CA GLY A 347 -6.87 26.21 -20.68
C GLY A 347 -7.25 27.66 -20.96
N GLY A 348 -7.29 28.00 -22.24
CA GLY A 348 -7.72 29.32 -22.70
C GLY A 348 -9.22 29.57 -22.47
N TRP A 349 -9.74 30.66 -23.05
CA TRP A 349 -11.15 31.07 -22.92
C TRP A 349 -12.16 29.95 -23.26
N PHE A 350 -11.79 29.01 -24.13
CA PHE A 350 -12.64 27.89 -24.57
C PHE A 350 -12.40 26.58 -23.82
N GLY A 351 -11.65 26.60 -22.72
CA GLY A 351 -11.19 25.41 -22.01
C GLY A 351 -9.88 24.86 -22.58
N PRO A 352 -9.39 23.72 -22.04
CA PRO A 352 -8.13 23.12 -22.45
C PRO A 352 -8.23 22.53 -23.87
N SER A 353 -7.19 22.77 -24.65
CA SER A 353 -6.99 22.18 -25.97
C SER A 353 -6.76 20.66 -25.88
N GLU A 354 -6.94 19.97 -27.00
CA GLU A 354 -6.67 18.54 -27.10
C GLU A 354 -5.21 18.17 -26.77
N GLU A 355 -4.27 19.06 -27.11
CA GLU A 355 -2.85 18.89 -26.82
C GLU A 355 -2.55 19.07 -25.33
N GLU A 356 -3.16 20.06 -24.68
CA GLU A 356 -3.03 20.27 -23.22
C GLU A 356 -3.60 19.09 -22.43
N LEU A 357 -4.77 18.58 -22.83
CA LEU A 357 -5.36 17.38 -22.22
C LEU A 357 -4.47 16.16 -22.40
N LYS A 358 -3.91 15.96 -23.61
CA LYS A 358 -3.00 14.84 -23.87
C LYS A 358 -1.72 14.95 -23.04
N LYS A 359 -1.11 16.13 -22.98
CA LYS A 359 0.10 16.37 -22.18
C LYS A 359 -0.14 16.08 -20.69
N GLU A 360 -1.29 16.48 -20.18
CA GLU A 360 -1.67 16.18 -18.80
C GLU A 360 -1.95 14.69 -18.59
N ALA A 361 -2.63 14.02 -19.53
CA ALA A 361 -2.80 12.56 -19.50
C ALA A 361 -1.47 11.81 -19.49
N ASP A 362 -0.52 12.23 -20.34
CA ASP A 362 0.81 11.62 -20.44
C ASP A 362 1.61 11.77 -19.13
N LYS A 363 1.41 12.88 -18.40
CA LYS A 363 1.99 13.09 -17.08
C LYS A 363 1.33 12.20 -16.01
N ARG A 364 0.00 12.06 -16.05
CA ARG A 364 -0.77 11.38 -14.99
C ARG A 364 -0.78 9.86 -15.09
N LEU A 365 -0.81 9.29 -16.30
CA LEU A 365 -0.94 7.83 -16.46
C LEU A 365 0.13 7.01 -15.70
N PRO A 366 1.43 7.35 -15.73
CA PRO A 366 2.42 6.66 -14.90
C PRO A 366 2.11 6.73 -13.39
N GLN A 367 1.66 7.89 -12.92
CA GLN A 367 1.29 8.11 -11.51
C GLN A 367 0.04 7.29 -11.13
N ILE A 368 -0.94 7.20 -12.03
CA ILE A 368 -2.13 6.37 -11.81
C ILE A 368 -1.77 4.89 -11.71
N LEU A 369 -0.81 4.41 -12.49
CA LEU A 369 -0.36 3.02 -12.37
C LEU A 369 0.26 2.76 -10.99
N GLU A 370 1.03 3.71 -10.46
CA GLU A 370 1.56 3.64 -9.09
C GLU A 370 0.44 3.65 -8.04
N VAL A 371 -0.61 4.45 -8.24
CA VAL A 371 -1.82 4.42 -7.38
C VAL A 371 -2.47 3.05 -7.41
N ILE A 372 -2.67 2.45 -8.60
CA ILE A 372 -3.23 1.10 -8.73
C ILE A 372 -2.37 0.08 -7.95
N GLU A 373 -1.06 0.08 -8.19
CA GLU A 373 -0.13 -0.84 -7.52
C GLU A 373 -0.15 -0.65 -5.99
N SER A 374 -0.27 0.58 -5.53
CA SER A 374 -0.40 0.90 -4.10
C SER A 374 -1.70 0.41 -3.49
N MET A 375 -2.82 0.55 -4.19
CA MET A 375 -4.12 0.04 -3.75
C MET A 375 -4.11 -1.49 -3.69
N VAL A 376 -3.46 -2.15 -4.65
CA VAL A 376 -3.22 -3.60 -4.64
C VAL A 376 -2.34 -4.00 -3.44
N GLU A 377 -1.23 -3.30 -3.19
CA GLU A 377 -0.36 -3.57 -2.04
C GLU A 377 -1.11 -3.33 -0.72
N THR A 378 -1.91 -2.27 -0.63
CA THR A 378 -2.76 -1.95 0.54
C THR A 378 -3.73 -3.08 0.82
N ASN A 379 -4.42 -3.61 -0.21
CA ASN A 379 -5.28 -4.78 -0.07
C ASN A 379 -4.51 -6.00 0.46
N ARG A 380 -3.34 -6.30 -0.13
CA ARG A 380 -2.51 -7.45 0.28
C ARG A 380 -2.02 -7.31 1.72
N ARG A 381 -1.65 -6.10 2.15
CA ARG A 381 -1.24 -5.83 3.53
C ARG A 381 -2.40 -6.03 4.50
N PHE A 382 -3.56 -5.48 4.18
CA PHE A 382 -4.78 -5.68 4.95
C PHE A 382 -5.12 -7.18 5.10
N GLU A 383 -5.04 -7.94 4.01
CA GLU A 383 -5.24 -9.39 4.04
C GLU A 383 -4.18 -10.12 4.87
N SER A 384 -2.91 -9.71 4.76
CA SER A 384 -1.81 -10.33 5.50
C SER A 384 -1.93 -10.18 7.03
N TYR A 385 -2.62 -9.16 7.54
CA TYR A 385 -2.83 -9.02 8.99
C TYR A 385 -3.64 -10.15 9.60
N GLN A 386 -4.51 -10.81 8.82
CA GLN A 386 -5.25 -11.99 9.30
C GLN A 386 -4.28 -13.10 9.74
N SER A 387 -3.20 -13.30 8.98
CA SER A 387 -2.18 -14.28 9.32
C SER A 387 -1.39 -13.95 10.59
N GLU A 388 -1.21 -12.67 10.92
CA GLU A 388 -0.62 -12.30 12.21
C GLU A 388 -1.55 -12.71 13.36
N ILE A 389 -2.85 -12.42 13.24
CA ILE A 389 -3.83 -12.74 14.29
C ILE A 389 -3.97 -14.24 14.46
N GLU A 390 -4.04 -14.98 13.35
CA GLU A 390 -4.06 -16.44 13.38
C GLU A 390 -2.77 -17.01 13.99
N ALA A 391 -1.60 -16.43 13.69
CA ALA A 391 -0.34 -16.84 14.30
C ALA A 391 -0.34 -16.62 15.81
N ILE A 392 -0.81 -15.45 16.27
CA ILE A 392 -0.94 -15.14 17.71
C ILE A 392 -1.81 -16.19 18.40
N ALA A 393 -2.96 -16.52 17.80
CA ALA A 393 -3.88 -17.52 18.34
C ALA A 393 -3.27 -18.94 18.36
N GLN A 394 -2.64 -19.38 17.27
CA GLN A 394 -2.04 -20.72 17.17
C GLN A 394 -0.84 -20.92 18.10
N LEU A 395 -0.05 -19.86 18.29
CA LEU A 395 1.11 -19.88 19.17
C LEU A 395 0.72 -19.71 20.64
N GLY A 396 -0.56 -19.46 20.95
CA GLY A 396 -1.04 -19.22 22.31
C GLY A 396 -0.43 -17.98 22.96
N MET A 397 -0.01 -17.00 22.15
CA MET A 397 0.59 -15.76 22.64
C MET A 397 -0.49 -14.68 22.75
N SER A 398 -0.30 -13.75 23.69
CA SER A 398 -1.08 -12.51 23.73
C SER A 398 -0.62 -11.54 22.63
N PHE A 399 -1.49 -10.61 22.26
CA PHE A 399 -1.12 -9.53 21.34
C PHE A 399 0.04 -8.69 21.89
N GLN A 400 0.09 -8.49 23.21
CA GLN A 400 1.17 -7.75 23.87
C GLN A 400 2.53 -8.47 23.79
N GLU A 401 2.55 -9.79 23.92
CA GLU A 401 3.77 -10.59 23.69
C GLU A 401 4.22 -10.50 22.23
N TRP A 402 3.28 -10.58 21.28
CA TRP A 402 3.58 -10.41 19.85
C TRP A 402 4.20 -9.03 19.54
N LEU A 403 3.69 -7.96 20.16
CA LEU A 403 4.23 -6.60 20.02
C LEU A 403 5.66 -6.47 20.56
N GLN A 404 5.99 -7.20 21.62
CA GLN A 404 7.29 -7.13 22.30
C GLN A 404 8.38 -7.97 21.63
N LEU A 405 8.05 -8.73 20.58
CA LEU A 405 9.02 -9.46 19.77
C LEU A 405 10.11 -8.51 19.25
N LYS A 406 11.37 -8.86 19.52
CA LYS A 406 12.55 -8.11 19.12
C LYS A 406 13.66 -9.08 18.69
N PRO A 407 14.50 -8.71 17.72
CA PRO A 407 15.67 -9.52 17.39
C PRO A 407 16.63 -9.61 18.58
N SER A 408 17.27 -10.77 18.73
CA SER A 408 18.33 -10.96 19.74
C SER A 408 19.66 -10.34 19.33
N GLU A 409 19.84 -10.09 18.03
CA GLU A 409 21.05 -9.51 17.46
C GLU A 409 21.01 -7.96 17.45
N ALA A 410 22.20 -7.34 17.38
CA ALA A 410 22.28 -5.89 17.26
C ALA A 410 21.76 -5.44 15.90
N GLN A 411 20.97 -4.37 15.87
CA GLN A 411 20.43 -3.81 14.62
C GLN A 411 21.58 -3.40 13.69
N PRO A 412 21.66 -3.97 12.48
CA PRO A 412 22.59 -3.52 11.46
C PRO A 412 22.29 -2.08 11.03
N GLN A 413 23.32 -1.33 10.63
CA GLN A 413 23.13 0.03 10.14
C GLN A 413 22.20 0.05 8.91
N GLY A 414 21.11 0.81 9.01
CA GLY A 414 20.11 0.92 7.94
C GLY A 414 19.09 -0.21 7.88
N ALA A 415 19.08 -1.16 8.83
CA ALA A 415 18.05 -2.18 8.89
C ALA A 415 16.72 -1.60 9.42
N GLU A 416 15.74 -1.45 8.54
CA GLU A 416 14.41 -0.91 8.89
C GLU A 416 13.36 -2.01 9.10
N LEU A 417 13.71 -3.27 8.80
CA LEU A 417 12.81 -4.42 8.90
C LEU A 417 13.40 -5.47 9.83
N MET A 418 12.53 -6.12 10.59
CA MET A 418 12.78 -7.41 11.21
C MET A 418 11.88 -8.48 10.59
N TYR A 419 12.36 -9.70 10.61
CA TYR A 419 11.70 -10.89 10.12
C TYR A 419 11.31 -11.76 11.30
N ILE A 420 10.06 -12.22 11.31
CA ILE A 420 9.54 -13.13 12.33
C ILE A 420 9.26 -14.44 11.63
N THR A 421 10.07 -15.45 11.90
CA THR A 421 9.99 -16.77 11.27
C THR A 421 9.53 -17.78 12.31
N PRO A 422 8.45 -18.54 12.06
CA PRO A 422 8.03 -19.59 12.98
C PRO A 422 9.00 -20.78 12.89
N SER A 423 9.26 -21.42 14.02
CA SER A 423 10.17 -22.57 14.09
C SER A 423 9.60 -23.81 13.39
N GLU A 424 8.27 -23.90 13.31
CA GLU A 424 7.53 -24.90 12.55
C GLU A 424 6.52 -24.19 11.62
N PRO A 425 6.20 -24.77 10.45
CA PRO A 425 5.20 -24.18 9.55
C PRO A 425 3.82 -24.07 10.24
N LEU A 426 3.21 -22.89 10.16
CA LEU A 426 1.86 -22.65 10.71
C LEU A 426 0.81 -22.86 9.61
N GLU A 427 -0.34 -23.46 9.94
CA GLU A 427 -1.41 -23.75 8.97
C GLU A 427 -2.53 -22.72 9.09
N PHE A 428 -2.67 -21.85 8.08
CA PHE A 428 -3.63 -20.75 8.09
C PHE A 428 -4.83 -21.03 7.18
N VAL A 429 -6.04 -20.71 7.65
CA VAL A 429 -7.28 -20.89 6.88
C VAL A 429 -7.56 -19.67 5.99
N SER A 430 -7.03 -18.49 6.34
CA SER A 430 -7.41 -17.21 5.73
C SER A 430 -6.72 -16.83 4.41
N LEU A 431 -5.65 -17.53 4.00
CA LEU A 431 -4.82 -17.15 2.84
C LEU A 431 -5.01 -18.01 1.57
N HIS A 432 -6.11 -18.77 1.50
CA HIS A 432 -6.45 -19.62 0.35
C HIS A 432 -7.28 -18.89 -0.72
#